data_AF-A0A5D0I8C2-F1
#
_entry.id   AF-A0A5D0I8C2-F1
#
_cell.length_a   1.000
_cell.length_b   1.000
_cell.length_c   1.000
_cell.angle_alpha   90.00
_cell.angle_beta   90.00
_cell.angle_gamma   90.00
#
_symmetry.space_group_name_H-M   'P 1'
#
loop_
_entity.id
_entity.type
_entity.pdbx_description
1 polymer ?
#
loop_
_entity_poly.entity_id
_entity_poly.type
_entity_poly.pdbx_seq_one_letter_code
_entity_poly.pdbx_strand_id
1 'polypeptide(L)'
;MKKVYVILLALTALFSCKSQEPTQFNEKALNDTFVTLNGENVTFQSILNKHKGKTIVIDIWASWCGDCIKGMPKVKALQENYKDAAYVFLSLDRGEDAWKKGIEKYNV
;
A
#
# COMPACT_ATOMS: atom_id res chain seq x y z
N MET A 1 -45.37 28.54 -2.14
CA MET A 1 -44.84 27.94 -0.89
C MET A 1 -44.50 26.45 -1.04
N LYS A 2 -45.42 25.56 -1.48
CA LYS A 2 -45.14 24.11 -1.66
C LYS A 2 -43.95 23.78 -2.58
N LYS A 3 -43.75 24.52 -3.68
CA LYS A 3 -42.62 24.31 -4.61
C LYS A 3 -41.25 24.63 -4.02
N VAL A 4 -41.17 25.56 -3.06
CA VAL A 4 -39.92 25.94 -2.38
C VAL A 4 -39.47 24.83 -1.42
N TYR A 5 -40.41 24.21 -0.71
CA TYR A 5 -40.13 23.06 0.15
C TYR A 5 -39.65 21.84 -0.65
N VAL A 6 -40.20 21.61 -1.85
CA VAL A 6 -39.76 20.52 -2.75
C VAL A 6 -38.33 20.75 -3.26
N ILE A 7 -37.98 21.99 -3.60
CA ILE A 7 -36.62 22.34 -4.03
C ILE A 7 -35.62 22.21 -2.87
N LEU A 8 -36.02 22.61 -1.65
CA LEU A 8 -35.17 22.48 -0.45
C LEU A 8 -34.92 21.01 -0.08
N LEU A 9 -35.93 20.15 -0.22
CA LEU A 9 -35.83 18.70 0.04
C LEU A 9 -35.02 17.96 -1.04
N ALA A 10 -35.01 18.47 -2.29
CA ALA A 10 -34.17 17.97 -3.36
C ALA A 10 -32.69 18.39 -3.19
N LEU A 11 -32.42 19.58 -2.65
CA LEU A 11 -31.06 20.05 -2.39
C LEU A 11 -30.36 19.27 -1.26
N THR A 12 -31.08 18.86 -0.22
CA THR A 12 -30.50 18.08 0.89
C THR A 12 -30.14 16.64 0.49
N ALA A 13 -30.85 16.06 -0.49
CA ALA A 13 -30.58 14.73 -1.01
C ALA A 13 -29.24 14.66 -1.81
N LEU A 14 -28.80 15.77 -2.41
CA LEU A 14 -27.54 15.83 -3.17
C LEU A 14 -26.28 15.93 -2.30
N PHE A 15 -26.41 16.21 -1.00
CA PHE A 15 -25.29 16.23 -0.05
C PHE A 15 -25.03 14.87 0.61
N SER A 16 -25.93 13.89 0.45
CA SER A 16 -25.96 12.68 1.26
C SER A 16 -25.36 11.45 0.56
N CYS A 17 -24.17 11.59 -0.02
CA CYS A 17 -23.27 10.46 -0.29
C CYS A 17 -21.82 10.92 -0.42
N LYS A 18 -21.14 11.09 0.72
CA LYS A 18 -19.68 10.91 0.80
C LYS A 18 -19.42 9.53 1.40
N SER A 19 -19.35 8.50 0.55
CA SER A 19 -18.72 7.23 0.94
C SER A 19 -17.21 7.48 1.02
N GLN A 20 -16.73 7.91 2.17
CA GLN A 20 -15.30 8.15 2.37
C GLN A 20 -14.68 6.87 2.93
N GLU A 21 -13.99 6.15 2.05
CA GLU A 21 -13.19 4.99 2.42
C GLU A 21 -12.19 5.35 3.54
N PRO A 22 -11.88 4.42 4.45
CA PRO A 22 -10.93 4.67 5.52
C PRO A 22 -9.57 5.06 4.93
N THR A 23 -9.06 6.22 5.36
CA THR A 23 -7.77 6.78 4.91
C THR A 23 -6.60 6.33 5.79
N GLN A 24 -6.87 5.52 6.81
CA GLN A 24 -5.91 5.03 7.77
C GLN A 24 -5.99 3.50 7.84
N PHE A 25 -4.83 2.86 7.99
CA PHE A 25 -4.78 1.42 8.27
C PHE A 25 -5.38 1.14 9.65
N ASN A 26 -6.04 0.00 9.80
CA ASN A 26 -6.57 -0.43 11.10
C ASN A 26 -5.45 -0.96 12.00
N GLU A 27 -5.73 -1.06 13.30
CA GLU A 27 -4.76 -1.51 14.30
C GLU A 27 -4.19 -2.90 14.00
N LYS A 28 -5.00 -3.81 13.46
CA LYS A 28 -4.54 -5.15 13.10
C LYS A 28 -3.42 -5.09 12.05
N ALA A 29 -3.63 -4.35 10.97
CA ALA A 29 -2.64 -4.19 9.91
C ALA A 29 -1.38 -3.48 10.43
N LEU A 30 -1.53 -2.46 11.27
CA LEU A 30 -0.41 -1.72 11.86
C LEU A 30 0.48 -2.59 12.76
N ASN A 31 -0.12 -3.58 13.43
CA ASN A 31 0.55 -4.53 14.32
C ASN A 31 1.07 -5.79 13.61
N ASP A 32 0.75 -6.01 12.33
CA ASP A 32 1.32 -7.12 11.57
C ASP A 32 2.86 -7.00 11.55
N THR A 33 3.54 -8.13 11.76
CA THR A 33 5.00 -8.21 11.90
C THR A 33 5.63 -8.82 10.65
N PHE A 34 6.73 -8.23 10.21
CA PHE A 34 7.55 -8.64 9.09
C PHE A 34 8.98 -8.89 9.54
N VAL A 35 9.72 -9.67 8.75
CA VAL A 35 11.14 -9.94 8.99
C VAL A 35 11.97 -9.15 7.99
N THR A 36 13.01 -8.47 8.46
CA THR A 36 13.95 -7.74 7.58
C THR A 36 15.00 -8.69 6.99
N LEU A 37 15.79 -8.21 6.03
CA LEU A 37 16.88 -9.02 5.45
C LEU A 37 17.92 -9.49 6.48
N ASN A 38 18.04 -8.76 7.59
CA ASN A 38 18.94 -9.08 8.70
C ASN A 38 18.32 -10.04 9.73
N GLY A 39 17.07 -10.49 9.51
CA GLY A 39 16.35 -11.38 10.43
C GLY A 39 15.67 -10.65 11.60
N GLU A 40 15.62 -9.32 11.58
CA GLU A 40 14.96 -8.55 12.65
C GLU A 40 13.45 -8.47 12.42
N ASN A 41 12.66 -8.61 13.49
CA ASN A 41 11.21 -8.40 13.45
C ASN A 41 10.87 -6.90 13.49
N VAL A 42 10.01 -6.46 12.58
CA VAL A 42 9.52 -5.08 12.50
C VAL A 42 8.01 -5.05 12.27
N THR A 43 7.31 -4.11 12.89
CA THR A 43 5.86 -3.94 12.66
C THR A 43 5.59 -3.09 11.42
N PHE A 44 4.42 -3.25 10.80
CA PHE A 44 4.01 -2.41 9.68
C PHE A 44 3.98 -0.93 10.06
N GLN A 45 3.50 -0.60 11.26
CA GLN A 45 3.55 0.75 11.83
C GLN A 45 4.98 1.34 11.81
N SER A 46 5.97 0.55 12.21
CA SER A 46 7.38 0.98 12.24
C SER A 46 7.91 1.26 10.83
N ILE A 47 7.56 0.40 9.86
CA ILE A 47 7.92 0.59 8.44
C ILE A 47 7.34 1.92 7.92
N LEU A 48 6.06 2.19 8.18
CA LEU A 48 5.42 3.45 7.77
C LEU A 48 6.06 4.67 8.44
N ASN A 49 6.32 4.59 9.75
CA ASN A 49 6.92 5.68 10.52
C ASN A 49 8.34 6.03 10.02
N LYS A 50 9.13 5.04 9.59
CA LYS A 50 10.46 5.25 9.00
C LYS A 50 10.42 6.14 7.74
N HIS A 51 9.30 6.16 7.03
CA HIS A 51 9.10 6.91 5.79
C HIS A 51 8.12 8.08 5.95
N LYS A 52 7.85 8.51 7.20
CA LYS A 52 6.92 9.61 7.48
C LYS A 52 7.31 10.89 6.73
N GLY A 53 6.33 11.50 6.07
CA GLY A 53 6.53 12.71 5.26
C GLY A 53 6.90 12.45 3.80
N LYS A 54 7.13 11.18 3.41
CA LYS A 54 7.26 10.77 2.00
C LYS A 54 5.96 10.14 1.50
N THR A 55 5.72 10.25 0.20
CA THR A 55 4.80 9.34 -0.48
C THR A 55 5.40 7.94 -0.45
N ILE A 56 4.62 6.94 -0.03
CA ILE A 56 5.07 5.55 0.06
C ILE A 56 4.32 4.72 -1.00
N VAL A 57 5.08 4.02 -1.84
CA VAL A 57 4.57 2.97 -2.73
C VAL A 57 4.88 1.64 -2.07
N ILE A 58 3.84 0.87 -1.77
CA ILE A 58 3.97 -0.47 -1.19
C ILE A 58 3.68 -1.48 -2.30
N ASP A 59 4.66 -2.33 -2.59
CA ASP A 59 4.55 -3.42 -3.54
C ASP A 59 4.48 -4.75 -2.77
N ILE A 60 3.34 -5.43 -2.86
CA ILE A 60 3.13 -6.73 -2.24
C ILE A 60 3.38 -7.78 -3.31
N TRP A 61 4.37 -8.65 -3.09
CA TRP A 61 4.81 -9.61 -4.10
C TRP A 61 5.19 -10.96 -3.48
N ALA A 62 5.56 -11.91 -4.32
CA ALA A 62 6.23 -13.14 -3.89
C ALA A 62 7.04 -13.74 -5.04
N SER A 63 8.07 -14.53 -4.72
CA SER A 63 8.93 -15.19 -5.72
C SER A 63 8.15 -16.14 -6.66
N TRP A 64 7.02 -16.67 -6.18
CA TRP A 64 6.11 -17.55 -6.91
C TRP A 64 4.98 -16.80 -7.63
N CYS A 65 4.80 -15.49 -7.39
CA CYS A 65 3.73 -14.70 -8.00
C CYS A 65 4.15 -14.21 -9.40
N GLY A 66 3.84 -14.99 -10.44
CA GLY A 66 4.24 -14.68 -11.82
C GLY A 66 3.78 -13.30 -12.32
N ASP A 67 2.56 -12.88 -11.99
CA ASP A 67 2.05 -11.56 -12.42
C ASP A 67 2.70 -10.41 -11.67
N CYS A 68 3.06 -10.60 -10.38
CA CYS A 68 3.86 -9.64 -9.63
C CYS A 68 5.22 -9.43 -10.34
N ILE A 69 5.89 -10.51 -10.74
CA ILE A 69 7.18 -10.43 -11.45
C ILE A 69 7.04 -9.70 -12.79
N LYS A 70 5.98 -9.97 -13.56
CA LYS A 70 5.70 -9.25 -14.81
C LYS A 70 5.43 -7.75 -14.59
N GLY A 71 4.97 -7.37 -13.40
CA GLY A 71 4.73 -5.98 -12.98
C GLY A 71 6.00 -5.22 -12.59
N MET A 72 7.05 -5.89 -12.12
CA MET A 72 8.27 -5.27 -11.59
C MET A 72 8.93 -4.24 -12.53
N PRO A 73 9.03 -4.44 -13.86
CA PRO A 73 9.57 -3.42 -14.75
C PRO A 73 8.82 -2.08 -14.67
N LYS A 74 7.49 -2.11 -14.44
CA LYS A 74 6.70 -0.88 -14.24
C LYS A 74 7.03 -0.21 -12.91
N VAL A 75 7.27 -0.99 -11.87
CA VAL A 75 7.70 -0.47 -10.56
C VAL A 75 9.08 0.18 -10.66
N LYS A 76 10.02 -0.42 -11.41
CA LYS A 76 11.34 0.18 -11.69
C LYS A 76 11.20 1.50 -12.43
N ALA A 77 10.35 1.55 -13.46
CA ALA A 77 10.05 2.81 -14.15
C ALA A 77 9.41 3.86 -13.23
N LEU A 78 8.56 3.47 -12.27
CA LEU A 78 8.05 4.38 -11.25
C LEU A 78 9.18 4.92 -10.37
N GLN A 79 10.10 4.08 -9.90
CA GLN A 79 11.26 4.49 -9.10
C GLN A 79 12.14 5.52 -9.81
N GLU A 80 12.34 5.35 -11.12
CA GLU A 80 13.10 6.30 -11.94
C GLU A 80 12.42 7.67 -12.05
N ASN A 81 11.09 7.67 -12.18
CA ASN A 81 10.29 8.89 -12.37
C ASN A 81 9.99 9.62 -11.04
N TYR A 82 9.94 8.90 -9.91
CA TYR A 82 9.53 9.44 -8.62
C TYR A 82 10.56 9.13 -7.51
N LYS A 83 11.76 9.70 -7.65
CA LYS A 83 12.90 9.44 -6.76
C LYS A 83 12.69 9.86 -5.30
N ASP A 84 11.78 10.80 -5.05
CA ASP A 84 11.47 11.29 -3.70
C ASP A 84 10.51 10.37 -2.94
N ALA A 85 9.83 9.45 -3.63
CA ALA A 85 8.96 8.46 -3.02
C ALA A 85 9.77 7.34 -2.33
N ALA A 86 9.20 6.77 -1.26
CA ALA A 86 9.71 5.57 -0.65
C ALA A 86 9.06 4.33 -1.28
N TYR A 87 9.85 3.33 -1.64
CA TYR A 87 9.38 2.06 -2.20
C TYR A 87 9.60 0.96 -1.17
N VAL A 88 8.53 0.29 -0.76
CA VAL A 88 8.54 -0.75 0.25
C VAL A 88 8.02 -2.03 -0.38
N PHE A 89 8.89 -3.04 -0.48
CA PHE A 89 8.53 -4.36 -1.03
C PHE A 89 8.22 -5.32 0.13
N LEU A 90 6.97 -5.78 0.21
CA LEU A 90 6.50 -6.75 1.21
C LEU A 90 6.32 -8.10 0.54
N SER A 91 7.07 -9.10 0.99
CA SER A 91 6.99 -10.46 0.43
C SER A 91 5.91 -11.31 1.11
N LEU A 92 5.21 -12.12 0.33
CA LEU A 92 4.31 -13.20 0.73
C LEU A 92 4.95 -14.59 0.54
N ASP A 93 6.26 -14.65 0.34
CA ASP A 93 6.99 -15.92 0.39
C ASP A 93 6.89 -16.53 1.79
N ARG A 94 6.68 -17.86 1.83
CA ARG A 94 6.46 -18.58 3.10
C ARG A 94 7.74 -18.84 3.89
N GLY A 95 8.91 -18.59 3.30
CA GLY A 95 10.20 -18.87 3.92
C GLY A 95 11.26 -17.89 3.46
N GLU A 96 12.16 -17.54 4.38
CA GLU A 96 13.23 -16.57 4.13
C GLU A 96 14.13 -16.96 2.97
N ASP A 97 14.44 -18.25 2.81
CA ASP A 97 15.29 -18.72 1.71
C ASP A 97 14.65 -18.47 0.34
N ALA A 98 13.35 -18.72 0.20
CA ALA A 98 12.62 -18.47 -1.04
C ALA A 98 12.53 -16.97 -1.33
N TRP A 99 12.26 -16.18 -0.29
CA TRP A 99 12.24 -14.73 -0.37
C TRP A 99 13.58 -14.14 -0.82
N LYS A 100 14.69 -14.52 -0.14
CA LYS A 100 16.05 -14.06 -0.43
C LYS A 100 16.49 -14.46 -1.85
N LYS A 101 16.25 -15.70 -2.26
CA LYS A 101 16.48 -16.15 -3.64
C LYS A 101 15.63 -15.39 -4.65
N GLY A 102 14.39 -15.08 -4.31
CA GLY A 102 13.50 -14.27 -5.14
C GLY A 102 14.05 -12.87 -5.37
N ILE A 103 14.53 -12.22 -4.30
CA ILE A 103 15.15 -10.89 -4.36
C ILE A 103 16.34 -10.91 -5.34
N GLU A 104 17.26 -11.85 -5.15
CA GLU A 104 18.44 -11.97 -6.01
C GLU A 104 18.06 -12.23 -7.48
N LYS A 105 17.10 -13.13 -7.70
CA LYS A 105 16.69 -13.53 -9.04
C LYS A 105 16.00 -12.41 -9.83
N TYR A 106 15.17 -11.61 -9.16
CA TYR A 106 14.35 -10.60 -9.83
C TYR A 106 14.83 -9.17 -9.61
N ASN A 107 15.89 -9.00 -8.82
CA ASN A 107 16.50 -7.72 -8.44
C ASN A 107 15.44 -6.75 -7.90
N VAL A 108 14.87 -7.15 -6.76
CA VAL A 108 13.85 -6.43 -5.98
C VAL A 108 14.52 -5.70 -4.82
#